data_AF-A0A8D8REB8-F1
#
_entry.id   AF-A0A8D8REB8-F1
#
_cell.length_a   1.000
_cell.length_b   1.000
_cell.length_c   1.000
_cell.angle_alpha   90.00
_cell.angle_beta   90.00
_cell.angle_gamma   90.00
#
_symmetry.space_group_name_H-M   'P 1'
#
loop_
_entity.id
_entity.type
_entity.pdbx_description
1 polymer ?
#
loop_
_entity_poly.entity_id
_entity_poly.type
_entity_poly.pdbx_seq_one_letter_code
_entity_poly.pdbx_strand_id
1 'polypeptide(L)'
;MHADYSSDSNCSSDSNFEGNMFHLQINSVKNNSPEWYQVFTFKNTSLNLKLDTGADISVINLSNLNKISTKLRNRLSPSNLIVRAFGGQQIKILGSVKISLKNKQNSEIVKFYVTPDSEHVVPILGAKECEKLGLIKRIHSVDRIPSESEIVKKNKDLFQGIGKIKNVQYEIKRSCCQTV
;
A
#
# COMPACT_ATOMS: atom_id res chain seq x y z
N MET A 1 48.80 0.67 -0.40
CA MET A 1 48.30 -0.39 -1.29
C MET A 1 46.96 0.10 -1.81
N HIS A 2 46.94 0.55 -3.07
CA HIS A 2 45.79 1.18 -3.71
C HIS A 2 44.69 0.14 -3.99
N ALA A 3 43.43 0.55 -3.80
CA ALA A 3 42.28 -0.17 -4.32
C ALA A 3 41.90 0.50 -5.65
N ASP A 4 42.16 -0.19 -6.75
CA ASP A 4 41.81 0.25 -8.09
C ASP A 4 40.29 0.22 -8.27
N TYR A 5 39.73 1.37 -8.66
CA TYR A 5 38.39 1.50 -9.19
C TYR A 5 38.45 1.16 -10.68
N SER A 6 37.94 0.00 -11.09
CA SER A 6 37.66 -0.27 -12.50
C SER A 6 36.23 0.14 -12.83
N SER A 7 36.15 1.11 -13.73
CA SER A 7 34.95 1.55 -14.44
C SER A 7 34.72 0.68 -15.67
N ASP A 8 33.57 0.02 -15.78
CA ASP A 8 33.03 -0.54 -17.03
C ASP A 8 31.51 -0.38 -16.97
N SER A 9 30.93 0.64 -17.62
CA SER A 9 30.51 0.73 -19.03
C SER A 9 29.22 -0.06 -19.34
N ASN A 10 28.14 0.71 -19.55
CA ASN A 10 26.90 0.41 -20.28
C ASN A 10 26.52 -1.07 -20.52
N CYS A 11 25.49 -1.53 -19.81
CA CYS A 11 24.60 -2.58 -20.30
C CYS A 11 23.20 -1.99 -20.46
N SER A 12 22.97 -1.39 -21.64
CA SER A 12 21.64 -1.12 -22.16
C SER A 12 21.15 -2.36 -22.88
N SER A 13 20.26 -3.11 -22.24
CA SER A 13 19.41 -4.09 -22.91
C SER A 13 17.98 -3.92 -22.38
N ASP A 14 17.20 -3.13 -23.12
CA ASP A 14 15.74 -3.10 -23.04
C ASP A 14 15.19 -4.47 -23.46
N SER A 15 15.15 -5.41 -22.53
CA SER A 15 14.27 -6.56 -22.64
C SER A 15 12.95 -6.20 -21.99
N ASN A 16 11.94 -5.94 -22.83
CA ASN A 16 10.54 -5.83 -22.45
C ASN A 16 10.09 -7.12 -21.75
N PHE A 17 10.29 -7.19 -20.44
CA PHE A 17 9.66 -8.20 -19.61
C PHE A 17 8.22 -7.74 -19.36
N GLU A 18 7.31 -8.12 -20.26
CA GLU A 18 5.88 -8.16 -19.95
C GLU A 18 5.68 -9.25 -18.90
N GLY A 19 6.01 -8.90 -17.65
CA GLY A 19 5.73 -9.72 -16.49
C GLY A 19 4.23 -9.83 -16.35
N ASN A 20 3.66 -10.92 -16.83
CA ASN A 20 2.34 -11.37 -16.40
C ASN A 20 2.40 -11.53 -14.88
N MET A 21 1.89 -10.52 -14.18
CA MET A 21 1.81 -10.52 -12.73
C MET A 21 0.84 -11.63 -12.33
N PHE A 22 1.39 -12.71 -11.79
CA PHE A 22 0.60 -13.73 -11.10
C PHE A 22 -0.10 -13.06 -9.93
N HIS A 23 -1.38 -12.72 -10.11
CA HIS A 23 -2.26 -12.42 -9.00
C HIS A 23 -2.46 -13.74 -8.24
N LEU A 24 -1.60 -14.01 -7.25
CA LEU A 24 -1.87 -15.04 -6.25
C LEU A 24 -3.05 -14.57 -5.40
N GLN A 25 -4.25 -14.81 -5.90
CA GLN A 25 -5.45 -14.79 -5.09
C GLN A 25 -5.41 -16.06 -4.24
N ILE A 26 -4.65 -16.02 -3.15
CA ILE A 26 -4.81 -17.01 -2.09
C ILE A 26 -6.27 -16.89 -1.67
N ASN A 27 -7.07 -17.96 -1.86
CA ASN A 27 -8.45 -18.05 -1.39
C ASN A 27 -8.54 -17.31 -0.07
N SER A 28 -9.34 -16.24 -0.05
CA SER A 28 -9.47 -15.34 1.09
C SER A 28 -9.40 -16.15 2.38
N VAL A 29 -8.26 -16.04 3.08
CA VAL A 29 -8.22 -16.47 4.47
C VAL A 29 -9.32 -15.64 5.09
N LYS A 30 -10.39 -16.27 5.61
CA LYS A 30 -11.43 -15.57 6.36
C LYS A 30 -10.74 -14.89 7.55
N ASN A 31 -10.21 -13.70 7.31
CA ASN A 31 -9.59 -12.89 8.31
C ASN A 31 -10.76 -12.34 9.10
N ASN A 32 -10.97 -12.91 10.29
CA ASN A 32 -11.91 -12.37 11.27
C ASN A 32 -11.39 -11.04 11.87
N SER A 33 -10.22 -10.57 11.44
CA SER A 33 -9.71 -9.24 11.74
C SER A 33 -10.35 -8.21 10.82
N PRO A 34 -10.79 -7.05 11.34
CA PRO A 34 -11.32 -5.99 10.50
C PRO A 34 -10.23 -5.55 9.53
N GLU A 35 -10.53 -5.61 8.22
CA GLU A 35 -9.66 -5.04 7.21
C GLU A 35 -9.39 -3.56 7.52
N TRP A 36 -8.24 -3.05 7.09
CA TRP A 36 -7.81 -1.68 7.38
C TRP A 36 -8.63 -0.67 6.58
N TYR A 37 -9.76 -0.26 7.17
CA TYR A 37 -10.68 0.71 6.61
C TYR A 37 -11.02 1.82 7.61
N GLN A 38 -11.28 3.00 7.06
CA GLN A 38 -11.88 4.11 7.80
C GLN A 38 -13.16 4.55 7.10
N VAL A 39 -14.24 4.59 7.88
CA VAL A 39 -15.52 5.14 7.44
C VAL A 39 -15.55 6.64 7.70
N PHE A 40 -15.88 7.41 6.67
CA PHE A 40 -16.15 8.85 6.74
C PHE A 40 -17.62 9.11 6.41
N THR A 41 -18.30 9.89 7.26
CA THR A 41 -19.72 10.20 7.10
C THR A 41 -19.92 11.58 6.49
N PHE A 42 -20.72 11.65 5.43
CA PHE A 42 -21.12 12.86 4.72
C PHE A 42 -22.64 12.97 4.73
N LYS A 43 -23.21 13.88 5.52
CA LYS A 43 -24.67 13.99 5.71
C LYS A 43 -25.29 12.62 6.01
N ASN A 44 -25.95 12.00 5.04
CA ASN A 44 -26.66 10.72 5.17
C ASN A 44 -25.95 9.56 4.45
N THR A 45 -24.71 9.75 4.02
CA THR A 45 -23.95 8.77 3.24
C THR A 45 -22.62 8.48 3.92
N SER A 46 -22.20 7.21 3.92
CA SER A 46 -20.87 6.80 4.34
C SER A 46 -19.97 6.52 3.13
N LEU A 47 -18.71 6.91 3.25
CA LEU A 47 -17.62 6.51 2.37
C LEU A 47 -16.68 5.62 3.17
N ASN A 48 -16.53 4.37 2.76
CA ASN A 48 -15.56 3.47 3.35
C ASN A 48 -14.28 3.50 2.51
N LEU A 49 -13.16 3.93 3.12
CA LEU A 49 -11.87 4.05 2.45
C LEU A 49 -10.91 3.01 3.01
N LYS A 50 -10.25 2.25 2.14
CA LYS A 50 -9.13 1.39 2.54
C LYS A 50 -7.92 2.27 2.87
N LEU A 51 -7.26 1.98 3.99
CA LEU A 51 -6.01 2.65 4.34
C LEU A 51 -4.87 1.97 3.60
N ASP A 52 -4.26 2.68 2.64
CA ASP A 52 -3.23 2.12 1.78
C ASP A 52 -1.91 2.89 1.95
N THR A 53 -1.06 2.36 2.84
CA THR A 53 0.27 2.92 3.09
C THR A 53 1.23 2.69 1.93
N GLY A 54 0.89 1.83 0.97
CA GLY A 54 1.67 1.60 -0.24
C GLY A 54 1.33 2.58 -1.37
N ALA A 55 0.30 3.42 -1.20
CA ALA A 55 -0.13 4.37 -2.22
C ALA A 55 0.32 5.81 -1.88
N ASP A 56 0.93 6.48 -2.86
CA ASP A 56 1.32 7.89 -2.76
C ASP A 56 0.13 8.85 -2.86
N ILE A 57 -0.97 8.40 -3.45
CA ILE A 57 -2.15 9.20 -3.73
C ILE A 57 -3.42 8.53 -3.23
N SER A 58 -4.45 9.36 -3.00
CA SER A 58 -5.79 8.90 -2.67
C SER A 58 -6.66 8.81 -3.93
N VAL A 59 -7.42 7.73 -4.06
CA VAL A 59 -8.21 7.42 -5.27
C VAL A 59 -9.65 7.09 -4.89
N ILE A 60 -10.61 7.54 -5.69
CA ILE A 60 -12.04 7.24 -5.53
C ILE A 60 -12.66 6.96 -6.90
N ASN A 61 -13.59 6.01 -6.97
CA ASN A 61 -14.35 5.78 -8.20
C ASN A 61 -15.56 6.73 -8.30
N LEU A 62 -16.07 6.88 -9.51
CA LEU A 62 -17.14 7.84 -9.82
C LEU A 62 -18.43 7.55 -9.05
N SER A 63 -18.79 6.28 -8.87
CA SER A 63 -19.96 5.84 -8.11
C SER A 63 -19.89 6.24 -6.65
N ASN A 64 -18.77 6.03 -5.95
CA ASN A 64 -18.64 6.47 -4.56
C ASN A 64 -18.60 7.99 -4.43
N LEU A 65 -18.00 8.71 -5.41
CA LEU A 65 -18.09 10.17 -5.44
C LEU A 65 -19.53 10.66 -5.58
N ASN A 66 -20.33 10.02 -6.44
CA ASN A 66 -21.73 10.38 -6.65
C ASN A 66 -22.59 10.12 -5.42
N LYS A 67 -22.31 9.06 -4.65
CA LYS A 67 -22.99 8.80 -3.36
C LYS A 67 -22.78 9.96 -2.39
N ILE A 68 -21.57 10.52 -2.32
CA ILE A 68 -21.26 11.65 -1.42
C ILE A 68 -21.91 12.94 -1.93
N SER A 69 -21.72 13.25 -3.22
CA SER A 69 -22.33 14.42 -3.84
C SER A 69 -22.23 14.38 -5.36
N THR A 70 -23.38 14.35 -6.04
CA THR A 70 -23.47 14.47 -7.50
C THR A 70 -22.90 15.79 -8.04
N LYS A 71 -22.89 16.86 -7.22
CA LYS A 71 -22.30 18.16 -7.60
C LYS A 71 -20.78 18.09 -7.77
N LEU A 72 -20.10 17.21 -7.03
CA LEU A 72 -18.64 17.07 -7.11
C LEU A 72 -18.20 16.46 -8.44
N ARG A 73 -18.98 15.52 -8.99
CA ARG A 73 -18.74 14.94 -10.31
C ARG A 73 -18.71 15.99 -11.43
N ASN A 74 -19.54 17.01 -11.35
CA ASN A 74 -19.58 18.06 -12.38
C ASN A 74 -18.47 19.11 -12.21
N ARG A 75 -17.64 19.00 -11.17
CA ARG A 75 -16.60 19.97 -10.80
C ARG A 75 -15.22 19.32 -10.70
N LEU A 76 -14.99 18.24 -11.43
CA LEU A 76 -13.67 17.62 -11.51
C LEU A 76 -12.68 18.61 -12.12
N SER A 77 -11.55 18.79 -11.44
CA SER A 77 -10.42 19.53 -12.00
C SER A 77 -9.66 18.62 -12.96
N PRO A 78 -9.29 19.09 -14.17
CA PRO A 78 -8.40 18.36 -15.06
C PRO A 78 -7.11 17.93 -14.36
N SER A 79 -6.55 16.79 -14.76
CA SER A 79 -5.32 16.25 -14.20
C SER A 79 -4.54 15.53 -15.29
N ASN A 80 -3.27 15.92 -15.45
CA ASN A 80 -2.32 15.23 -16.33
C ASN A 80 -1.48 14.17 -15.58
N LEU A 81 -1.84 13.89 -14.33
CA LEU A 81 -1.14 12.89 -13.53
C LEU A 81 -1.31 11.48 -14.13
N ILE A 82 -0.20 10.82 -14.42
CA ILE A 82 -0.17 9.41 -14.78
C ILE A 82 -0.13 8.61 -13.48
N VAL A 83 -1.17 7.80 -13.26
CA VAL A 83 -1.28 6.94 -12.08
C VAL A 83 -1.02 5.51 -12.51
N ARG A 84 -0.20 4.78 -11.74
CA ARG A 84 0.08 3.37 -11.97
C ARG A 84 -0.23 2.56 -10.72
N ALA A 85 -0.82 1.39 -10.92
CA ALA A 85 -0.87 0.36 -9.89
C ALA A 85 0.54 -0.20 -9.66
N PHE A 86 0.73 -0.91 -8.55
CA PHE A 86 2.01 -1.55 -8.21
C PHE A 86 2.57 -2.44 -9.33
N GLY A 87 1.71 -3.12 -10.09
CA GLY A 87 2.09 -3.93 -11.26
C GLY A 87 2.41 -3.15 -12.54
N GLY A 88 2.62 -1.83 -12.47
CA GLY A 88 2.94 -0.97 -13.62
C GLY A 88 1.74 -0.59 -14.51
N GLN A 89 0.61 -1.29 -14.36
CA GLN A 89 -0.63 -0.99 -15.09
C GLN A 89 -1.09 0.45 -14.83
N GLN A 90 -1.31 1.18 -15.92
CA GLN A 90 -1.81 2.54 -15.84
C GLN A 90 -3.29 2.56 -15.47
N ILE A 91 -3.63 3.40 -14.48
CA ILE A 91 -5.00 3.62 -14.03
C ILE A 91 -5.54 4.85 -14.75
N LYS A 92 -6.71 4.70 -15.40
CA LYS A 92 -7.40 5.82 -16.06
C LYS A 92 -7.95 6.79 -15.01
N ILE A 93 -7.59 8.07 -15.16
CA ILE A 93 -8.08 9.16 -14.31
C ILE A 93 -9.03 10.06 -15.12
N LEU A 94 -10.20 10.35 -14.55
CA LEU A 94 -11.20 11.26 -15.09
C LEU A 94 -10.93 12.73 -14.68
N GLY A 95 -10.22 12.91 -13.58
CA GLY A 95 -9.88 14.22 -13.03
C GLY A 95 -9.55 14.11 -11.55
N SER A 96 -9.58 15.24 -10.84
CA SER A 96 -9.36 15.27 -9.40
C SER A 96 -10.38 16.15 -8.68
N VAL A 97 -10.59 15.88 -7.41
CA VAL A 97 -11.51 16.63 -6.55
C VAL A 97 -10.94 16.76 -5.15
N LYS A 98 -11.23 17.86 -4.47
CA LYS A 98 -10.88 18.05 -3.05
C LYS A 98 -12.09 17.74 -2.18
N ILE A 99 -11.93 16.85 -1.21
CA ILE A 99 -12.98 16.41 -0.28
C ILE A 99 -12.48 16.65 1.14
N SER A 100 -13.30 17.30 1.97
CA SER A 100 -13.00 17.45 3.40
C SER A 100 -13.36 16.17 4.13
N LEU A 101 -12.37 15.50 4.70
CA LEU A 101 -12.52 14.32 5.54
C LEU A 101 -12.35 14.73 7.00
N LYS A 102 -13.25 14.25 7.87
CA LYS A 102 -13.19 14.50 9.31
C LYS A 102 -13.35 13.19 10.07
N ASN A 103 -12.43 12.91 10.98
CA ASN A 103 -12.58 11.85 11.98
C ASN A 103 -12.71 12.49 13.38
N LYS A 104 -12.67 11.67 14.44
CA LYS A 104 -12.83 12.15 15.82
C LYS A 104 -11.73 13.14 16.25
N GLN A 105 -10.55 13.05 15.64
CA GLN A 105 -9.34 13.74 16.09
C GLN A 105 -8.95 14.89 15.14
N ASN A 106 -9.07 14.68 13.83
CA ASN A 106 -8.51 15.53 12.79
C ASN A 106 -9.52 15.81 11.66
N SER A 107 -9.27 16.90 10.93
CA SER A 107 -10.02 17.28 9.74
C SER A 107 -9.07 17.73 8.65
N GLU A 108 -9.11 17.09 7.49
CA GLU A 108 -8.17 17.32 6.39
C GLU A 108 -8.90 17.47 5.05
N ILE A 109 -8.41 18.39 4.20
CA ILE A 109 -8.85 18.48 2.81
C ILE A 109 -7.97 17.56 1.97
N VAL A 110 -8.55 16.44 1.54
CA VAL A 110 -7.85 15.42 0.75
C VAL A 110 -8.13 15.63 -0.74
N LYS A 111 -7.08 15.59 -1.56
CA LYS A 111 -7.21 15.53 -3.02
C LYS A 111 -7.37 14.07 -3.44
N PHE A 112 -8.51 13.74 -4.01
CA PHE A 112 -8.78 12.46 -4.64
C PHE A 112 -8.61 12.54 -6.15
N TYR A 113 -7.96 11.54 -6.73
CA TYR A 113 -8.01 11.29 -8.16
C TYR A 113 -9.17 10.35 -8.47
N VAL A 114 -9.99 10.72 -9.46
CA VAL A 114 -11.26 10.06 -9.74
C VAL A 114 -11.08 9.08 -10.89
N THR A 115 -11.43 7.82 -10.68
CA THR A 115 -11.41 6.78 -11.72
C THR A 115 -12.81 6.52 -12.27
N PRO A 116 -12.92 5.90 -13.46
CA PRO A 116 -14.15 5.22 -13.86
C PRO A 116 -14.54 4.13 -12.84
N ASP A 117 -15.80 3.71 -12.90
CA ASP A 117 -16.27 2.57 -12.13
C ASP A 117 -15.76 1.25 -12.72
N SER A 118 -15.36 0.33 -11.84
CA SER A 118 -14.96 -1.04 -12.15
C SER A 118 -15.08 -1.87 -10.87
N GLU A 119 -15.40 -3.16 -11.01
CA GLU A 119 -15.61 -4.07 -9.87
C GLU A 119 -14.38 -4.24 -8.98
N HIS A 120 -13.18 -3.95 -9.51
CA HIS A 120 -11.91 -4.11 -8.79
C HIS A 120 -11.38 -2.81 -8.19
N VAL A 121 -12.08 -1.68 -8.37
CA VAL A 121 -11.61 -0.39 -7.86
C VAL A 121 -12.18 -0.15 -6.47
N VAL A 122 -11.31 -0.34 -5.47
CA VAL A 122 -11.57 0.03 -4.09
C VAL A 122 -11.09 1.47 -3.85
N PRO A 123 -11.92 2.37 -3.29
CA PRO A 123 -11.46 3.68 -2.85
C PRO A 123 -10.38 3.56 -1.77
N ILE A 124 -9.26 4.25 -1.97
CA ILE A 124 -8.12 4.21 -1.05
C ILE A 124 -7.76 5.60 -0.55
N LEU A 125 -7.25 5.62 0.68
CA LEU A 125 -6.58 6.77 1.27
C LEU A 125 -5.07 6.50 1.25
N GLY A 126 -4.32 7.36 0.57
CA GLY A 126 -2.87 7.23 0.43
C GLY A 126 -2.15 7.43 1.77
N ALA A 127 -0.88 7.02 1.82
CA ALA A 127 -0.05 7.03 3.01
C ALA A 127 0.01 8.42 3.68
N LYS A 128 0.24 9.46 2.88
CA LYS A 128 0.35 10.85 3.34
C LYS A 128 -0.94 11.33 4.01
N GLU A 129 -2.09 11.02 3.42
CA GLU A 129 -3.38 11.41 3.98
C GLU A 129 -3.73 10.58 5.22
N CYS A 130 -3.37 9.29 5.26
CA CYS A 130 -3.51 8.45 6.45
C CYS A 130 -2.73 9.04 7.64
N GLU A 131 -1.49 9.47 7.42
CA GLU A 131 -0.66 10.11 8.44
C GLU A 131 -1.27 11.45 8.92
N LYS A 132 -1.68 12.32 7.98
CA LYS A 132 -2.30 13.62 8.33
C LYS A 132 -3.61 13.51 9.09
N LEU A 133 -4.44 12.53 8.73
CA LEU A 133 -5.68 12.26 9.46
C LEU A 133 -5.43 11.55 10.80
N GLY A 134 -4.18 11.19 11.13
CA GLY A 134 -3.83 10.50 12.36
C GLY A 134 -4.31 9.05 12.41
N LEU A 135 -4.60 8.45 11.25
CA LEU A 135 -5.05 7.06 11.14
C LEU A 135 -3.88 6.08 11.25
N ILE A 136 -2.70 6.53 10.83
CA ILE A 136 -1.45 5.77 10.87
C ILE A 136 -0.37 6.70 11.40
N LYS A 137 0.56 6.14 12.19
CA LYS A 137 1.71 6.88 12.73
C LYS A 137 3.00 6.21 12.30
N ARG A 138 3.92 6.99 11.73
CA ARG A 138 5.29 6.56 11.47
C ARG A 138 6.10 6.61 12.77
N ILE A 139 6.63 5.47 13.19
CA ILE A 139 7.47 5.33 14.39
C ILE A 139 8.89 5.01 13.93
N HIS A 140 9.82 5.94 14.14
CA HIS A 140 11.23 5.80 13.71
C HIS A 140 12.10 5.08 14.74
N SER A 141 11.75 5.20 16.02
CA SER A 141 12.47 4.61 17.13
C SER A 141 11.51 4.20 18.22
N VAL A 142 11.90 3.20 18.98
CA VAL A 142 11.23 2.80 20.22
C VAL A 142 12.13 3.13 21.39
N ASP A 143 11.60 3.82 22.40
CA ASP A 143 12.39 4.32 23.54
C ASP A 143 12.93 3.18 24.41
N ARG A 144 12.31 1.99 24.30
CA ARG A 144 12.74 0.79 24.99
C ARG A 144 12.79 -0.37 24.03
N ILE A 145 13.99 -0.92 23.88
CA ILE A 145 14.21 -2.21 23.24
C ILE A 145 14.26 -3.24 24.37
N PRO A 146 13.26 -4.12 24.52
CA PRO A 146 13.32 -5.17 25.54
C PRO A 146 14.50 -6.10 25.25
N SER A 147 15.16 -6.56 26.31
CA SER A 147 16.21 -7.58 26.20
C SER A 147 15.63 -8.89 25.64
N GLU A 148 16.47 -9.72 25.04
CA GLU A 148 16.09 -11.05 24.55
C GLU A 148 15.37 -11.86 25.64
N SER A 149 15.90 -11.84 26.86
CA SER A 149 15.33 -12.53 28.01
C SER A 149 13.90 -12.08 28.34
N GLU A 150 13.60 -10.79 28.20
CA GLU A 150 12.27 -10.22 28.42
C GLU A 150 11.31 -10.60 27.29
N ILE A 151 11.77 -10.61 26.04
CA ILE A 151 10.97 -11.02 24.87
C ILE A 151 10.59 -12.49 24.98
N VAL A 152 11.57 -13.37 25.29
CA VAL A 152 11.34 -14.82 25.43
C VAL A 152 10.43 -15.12 26.61
N LYS A 153 10.65 -14.46 27.75
CA LYS A 153 9.80 -14.65 28.94
C LYS A 153 8.35 -14.19 28.69
N LYS A 154 8.15 -13.13 27.92
CA LYS A 154 6.81 -12.56 27.63
C LYS A 154 6.04 -13.34 26.58
N ASN A 155 6.72 -13.95 25.60
CA ASN A 155 6.09 -14.67 24.49
C ASN A 155 6.50 -16.16 24.49
N LYS A 156 6.52 -16.79 25.67
CA LYS A 156 6.99 -18.18 25.83
C LYS A 156 6.26 -19.15 24.93
N ASP A 157 5.00 -18.91 24.61
CA ASP A 157 4.16 -19.69 23.70
C ASP A 157 4.67 -19.68 22.26
N LEU A 158 5.23 -18.55 21.78
CA LEU A 158 5.87 -18.45 20.46
C LEU A 158 7.23 -19.16 20.40
N PHE A 159 7.88 -19.31 21.55
CA PHE A 159 9.18 -19.99 21.69
C PHE A 159 9.06 -21.42 22.24
N GLN A 160 7.84 -21.97 22.23
CA GLN A 160 7.58 -23.38 22.51
C GLN A 160 7.43 -24.14 21.21
N GLY A 161 8.10 -25.28 21.12
CA GLY A 161 8.12 -26.10 19.91
C GLY A 161 9.33 -25.87 19.03
N ILE A 162 9.34 -26.55 17.90
CA ILE A 162 10.49 -26.67 17.01
C ILE A 162 10.29 -25.76 15.81
N GLY A 163 10.75 -24.52 15.95
CA GLY A 163 11.30 -23.73 14.83
C GLY A 163 12.56 -24.37 14.21
N LYS A 164 12.74 -25.69 14.36
CA LYS A 164 13.62 -26.55 13.58
C LYS A 164 12.67 -27.39 12.75
N ILE A 165 12.62 -27.19 11.44
CA ILE A 165 11.93 -28.15 10.60
C ILE A 165 12.76 -29.44 10.71
N LYS A 166 12.26 -30.39 11.51
CA LYS A 166 12.94 -31.66 11.77
C LYS A 166 12.81 -32.54 10.54
N ASN A 167 13.84 -33.35 10.28
CA ASN A 167 13.89 -34.36 9.22
C ASN A 167 13.89 -33.80 7.79
N VAL A 168 14.45 -32.60 7.58
CA VAL A 168 14.60 -32.05 6.24
C VAL A 168 15.98 -31.42 6.13
N GLN A 169 16.75 -31.79 5.10
CA GLN A 169 17.95 -31.06 4.70
C GLN A 169 17.55 -30.02 3.65
N TYR A 170 17.94 -28.77 3.86
CA TYR A 170 17.76 -27.70 2.89
C TYR A 170 19.13 -27.28 2.37
N GLU A 171 19.30 -27.28 1.06
CA GLU A 171 20.42 -26.63 0.41
C GLU A 171 19.95 -25.25 -0.05
N ILE A 172 20.33 -24.19 0.67
CA ILE A 172 20.12 -22.82 0.22
C ILE A 172 21.19 -22.53 -0.85
N LYS A 173 20.87 -22.81 -2.10
CA LYS A 173 21.73 -22.44 -3.22
C LYS A 173 21.66 -20.93 -3.40
N ARG A 174 22.78 -20.24 -3.14
CA ARG A 174 22.98 -18.90 -3.68
C ARG A 174 23.18 -19.08 -5.19
N SER A 175 22.18 -18.70 -5.98
CA SER A 175 22.40 -18.46 -7.40
C SER A 175 23.35 -17.28 -7.52
N CYS A 176 24.65 -17.58 -7.63
CA CYS A 176 25.61 -16.62 -8.17
C CYS A 176 25.12 -16.32 -9.59
N CYS A 177 24.80 -15.06 -9.87
CA CYS A 177 24.64 -14.62 -11.25
C CYS A 177 25.96 -14.94 -11.95
N GLN A 178 25.94 -15.90 -12.87
CA GLN A 178 27.05 -16.07 -13.79
C GLN A 178 27.11 -14.79 -14.60
N THR A 179 28.16 -14.01 -14.36
CA THR A 179 28.55 -12.92 -15.24
C THR A 179 28.80 -13.55 -16.60
N VAL A 180 28.02 -13.12 -17.59
CA VAL A 180 28.24 -13.46 -19.00
C VAL A 180 29.56 -12.87 -19.45
#